data_AF-A0A9E2VA39-F1
#
_entry.id   AF-A0A9E2VA39-F1
#
_cell.length_a   1.000
_cell.length_b   1.000
_cell.length_c   1.000
_cell.angle_alpha   90.00
_cell.angle_beta   90.00
_cell.angle_gamma   90.00
#
_symmetry.space_group_name_H-M   'P 1'
#
loop_
_entity.id
_entity.type
_entity.pdbx_description
1 polymer ?
#
loop_
_entity_poly.entity_id
_entity_poly.type
_entity_poly.pdbx_seq_one_letter_code
_entity_poly.pdbx_strand_id
1 'polypeptide(L)'
;MLIFAGFFMAMGLMDRYNKCIKTMYGLRRFGIKLGLSTIKSMMQSLGNPQNMFTCIHVAGTNGKGSIASSLASILKESNYKVGLFTSPHLVRFNERIQIDNKPVSNKSIVEAYEALKNVSSGNREPTF
;
A
#
# COMPACT_ATOMS: atom_id res chain seq x y z
N MET A 1 7.01 -30.54 16.27
CA MET A 1 5.80 -30.39 15.42
C MET A 1 5.39 -28.93 15.18
N LEU A 2 5.39 -28.04 16.19
CA LEU A 2 5.05 -26.61 16.04
C LEU A 2 5.98 -25.79 15.11
N ILE A 3 7.29 -26.06 15.13
CA ILE A 3 8.27 -25.35 14.29
C ILE A 3 8.02 -25.60 12.79
N PHE A 4 7.67 -26.83 12.42
CA PHE A 4 7.36 -27.20 11.04
C PHE A 4 6.07 -26.51 10.55
N ALA A 5 5.02 -26.44 11.36
CA ALA A 5 3.79 -25.75 11.00
C ALA A 5 4.01 -24.24 10.78
N GLY A 6 4.80 -23.59 11.64
CA GLY A 6 5.19 -22.19 11.49
C GLY A 6 5.98 -21.92 10.21
N PHE A 7 6.89 -22.82 9.84
CA PHE A 7 7.65 -22.74 8.59
C PHE A 7 6.76 -22.82 7.35
N PHE A 8 5.84 -23.80 7.29
CA PHE A 8 4.90 -23.93 6.17
C PHE A 8 3.95 -22.73 6.05
N MET A 9 3.44 -22.20 7.17
CA MET A 9 2.63 -20.98 7.16
C MET A 9 3.42 -19.77 6.65
N ALA A 10 4.67 -19.61 7.07
CA ALA A 10 5.53 -18.53 6.61
C ALA A 10 5.81 -18.64 5.09
N MET A 11 6.04 -19.86 4.60
CA MET A 11 6.25 -20.14 3.17
C MET A 11 5.00 -19.77 2.35
N GLY A 12 3.82 -20.22 2.79
CA GLY A 12 2.55 -19.89 2.13
C GLY A 12 2.21 -18.39 2.12
N LEU A 13 2.60 -17.64 3.17
CA LEU A 13 2.45 -16.18 3.17
C LEU A 13 3.41 -15.53 2.16
N MET A 14 4.66 -15.98 2.10
CA MET A 14 5.66 -15.43 1.17
C MET A 14 5.26 -15.65 -0.29
N ASP A 15 4.71 -16.82 -0.63
CA ASP A 15 4.23 -17.12 -1.98
C ASP A 15 3.06 -16.20 -2.38
N ARG A 16 2.09 -15.99 -1.48
CA ARG A 16 0.98 -15.06 -1.72
C ARG A 16 1.47 -13.62 -1.89
N TYR A 17 2.39 -13.18 -1.06
CA TYR A 17 3.01 -11.86 -1.17
C TYR A 17 3.73 -11.68 -2.51
N ASN A 18 4.58 -12.64 -2.90
CA ASN A 18 5.28 -12.60 -4.19
C ASN A 18 4.32 -12.59 -5.38
N LYS A 19 3.26 -13.40 -5.33
CA LYS A 19 2.21 -13.42 -6.36
C LYS A 19 1.46 -12.09 -6.46
N CYS A 20 1.13 -11.48 -5.32
CA CYS A 20 0.54 -10.14 -5.23
C CYS A 20 1.41 -9.10 -5.93
N ILE A 21 2.68 -8.97 -5.50
CA ILE A 21 3.63 -8.00 -6.07
C ILE A 21 3.86 -8.23 -7.57
N LYS A 22 4.04 -9.48 -8.00
CA LYS A 22 4.17 -9.83 -9.42
C LYS A 22 2.95 -9.39 -10.23
N THR A 23 1.75 -9.61 -9.69
CA THR A 23 0.51 -9.18 -10.35
C THR A 23 0.46 -7.67 -10.45
N MET A 24 0.67 -6.96 -9.34
CA MET A 24 0.67 -5.49 -9.30
C MET A 24 1.65 -4.90 -10.31
N TYR A 25 2.89 -5.38 -10.39
CA TYR A 25 3.85 -4.87 -11.37
C TYR A 25 3.49 -5.24 -12.81
N GLY A 26 2.89 -6.41 -13.02
CA GLY A 26 2.44 -6.87 -14.33
C GLY A 26 1.28 -6.06 -14.90
N LEU A 27 0.58 -5.26 -14.09
CA LEU A 27 -0.44 -4.37 -14.62
C LEU A 27 0.20 -3.24 -15.49
N ARG A 28 1.51 -2.92 -15.33
CA ARG A 28 2.12 -1.72 -15.95
C ARG A 28 2.01 -1.70 -17.48
N ARG A 29 1.84 -2.87 -18.08
CA ARG A 29 1.64 -3.07 -19.52
C ARG A 29 0.40 -2.38 -20.08
N PHE A 30 -0.60 -2.08 -19.25
CA PHE A 30 -1.88 -1.51 -19.67
C PHE A 30 -1.88 0.03 -19.77
N GLY A 31 -0.73 0.68 -19.49
CA GLY A 31 -0.58 2.12 -19.60
C GLY A 31 -1.27 2.91 -18.48
N ILE A 32 -1.22 4.24 -18.56
CA ILE A 32 -1.86 5.15 -17.60
C ILE A 32 -3.22 5.54 -18.14
N LYS A 33 -4.28 5.20 -17.39
CA LYS A 33 -5.61 5.73 -17.62
C LYS A 33 -5.78 7.02 -16.82
N LEU A 34 -5.85 8.15 -17.50
CA LEU A 34 -6.07 9.45 -16.86
C LEU A 34 -7.48 9.51 -16.23
N GLY A 35 -7.56 10.21 -15.09
CA GLY A 35 -8.80 10.44 -14.37
C GLY A 35 -8.92 9.64 -13.08
N LEU A 36 -9.83 10.08 -12.21
CA LEU A 36 -9.99 9.52 -10.86
C LEU A 36 -11.18 8.55 -10.74
N SER A 37 -11.89 8.25 -11.83
CA SER A 37 -13.12 7.46 -11.79
C SER A 37 -12.89 6.04 -11.23
N THR A 38 -11.79 5.40 -11.62
CA THR A 38 -11.46 4.04 -11.18
C THR A 38 -11.22 4.01 -9.68
N ILE A 39 -10.32 4.86 -9.19
CA ILE A 39 -9.98 4.90 -7.77
C ILE A 39 -11.17 5.37 -6.91
N LYS A 40 -11.96 6.34 -7.38
CA LYS A 40 -13.18 6.78 -6.68
C LYS A 40 -14.18 5.64 -6.53
N SER A 41 -14.43 4.88 -7.59
CA SER A 41 -15.35 3.73 -7.54
C SER A 41 -14.84 2.65 -6.58
N MET A 42 -13.54 2.34 -6.60
CA MET A 42 -12.96 1.34 -5.69
C MET A 42 -13.03 1.79 -4.23
N MET A 43 -12.71 3.05 -3.94
CA MET A 43 -12.79 3.60 -2.58
C MET A 43 -14.23 3.65 -2.07
N GLN A 44 -15.19 3.99 -2.92
CA GLN A 44 -16.62 3.98 -2.55
C GLN A 44 -17.07 2.58 -2.13
N SER A 45 -16.69 1.53 -2.88
CA SER A 45 -17.00 0.14 -2.52
C SER A 45 -16.32 -0.33 -1.23
N LEU A 46 -15.23 0.31 -0.81
CA LEU A 46 -14.54 0.05 0.46
C LEU A 46 -15.05 0.93 1.62
N GLY A 47 -16.11 1.71 1.41
CA GLY A 47 -16.65 2.60 2.45
C GLY A 47 -15.85 3.89 2.66
N ASN A 48 -15.07 4.31 1.67
CA ASN A 48 -14.26 5.54 1.68
C ASN A 48 -13.28 5.64 2.88
N PRO A 49 -12.37 4.68 3.06
CA PRO A 49 -11.44 4.66 4.21
C PRO A 49 -10.53 5.89 4.27
N GLN A 50 -10.28 6.55 3.14
CA GLN A 50 -9.50 7.80 3.07
C GLN A 50 -10.14 8.97 3.84
N ASN A 51 -11.43 8.88 4.20
CA ASN A 51 -12.13 9.90 4.98
C ASN A 51 -12.04 9.67 6.49
N MET A 52 -11.41 8.57 6.94
CA MET A 52 -11.35 8.18 8.36
C MET A 52 -10.15 8.80 9.11
N PHE A 53 -9.30 9.56 8.44
CA PHE A 53 -8.10 10.16 9.01
C PHE A 53 -7.76 11.50 8.36
N THR A 54 -7.08 12.36 9.09
CA THR A 54 -6.52 13.61 8.55
C THR A 54 -5.30 13.31 7.69
N CYS A 55 -5.19 13.98 6.53
CA CYS A 55 -4.13 13.73 5.55
C CYS A 55 -3.35 15.02 5.26
N ILE A 56 -2.02 14.90 5.20
CA ILE A 56 -1.11 15.92 4.68
C ILE A 56 -0.61 15.43 3.31
N HIS A 57 -0.92 16.17 2.24
CA HIS A 57 -0.49 15.83 0.88
C HIS A 57 0.76 16.63 0.51
N VAL A 58 1.89 15.95 0.30
CA VAL A 58 3.15 16.57 -0.13
C VAL A 58 3.37 16.38 -1.64
N ALA A 59 3.30 17.47 -2.40
CA ALA A 59 3.55 17.50 -3.85
C ALA A 59 4.78 18.37 -4.20
N GLY A 60 5.31 18.23 -5.42
CA GLY A 60 6.48 18.97 -5.90
C GLY A 60 7.46 18.12 -6.73
N THR A 61 8.51 18.72 -7.29
CA THR A 61 9.48 18.00 -8.14
C THR A 61 10.49 17.22 -7.29
N ASN A 62 11.06 17.85 -6.27
CA ASN A 62 12.12 17.29 -5.42
C ASN A 62 11.74 17.37 -3.93
N GLY A 63 12.44 16.62 -3.07
CA GLY A 63 12.33 16.74 -1.62
C GLY A 63 11.06 16.18 -0.96
N LYS A 64 10.02 15.80 -1.72
CA LYS A 64 8.75 15.27 -1.19
C LYS A 64 8.92 14.15 -0.18
N GLY A 65 9.74 13.14 -0.51
CA GLY A 65 9.99 12.00 0.36
C GLY A 65 10.69 12.39 1.66
N SER A 66 11.68 13.26 1.58
CA SER A 66 12.39 13.80 2.74
C SER A 66 11.44 14.59 3.65
N ILE A 67 10.66 15.51 3.08
CA ILE A 67 9.68 16.31 3.83
C ILE A 67 8.63 15.40 4.49
N ALA A 68 8.05 14.45 3.75
CA ALA A 68 7.06 13.54 4.29
C ALA A 68 7.61 12.67 5.43
N SER A 69 8.87 12.19 5.31
CA SER A 69 9.55 11.43 6.37
C SER A 69 9.83 12.27 7.61
N SER A 70 10.30 13.51 7.43
CA SER A 70 10.52 14.46 8.53
C SER A 70 9.22 14.78 9.26
N LEU A 71 8.14 15.06 8.52
CA LEU A 71 6.82 15.29 9.09
C LEU A 71 6.31 14.07 9.87
N ALA A 72 6.43 12.87 9.29
CA ALA A 72 6.00 11.65 9.96
C ALA A 72 6.75 11.42 11.28
N SER A 73 8.05 11.70 11.31
CA SER A 73 8.87 11.57 12.51
C SER A 73 8.49 12.61 13.57
N ILE A 74 8.32 13.89 13.20
CA ILE A 74 7.91 14.95 14.14
C ILE A 74 6.53 14.64 14.74
N LEU A 75 5.56 14.24 13.91
CA LEU A 75 4.21 13.91 14.38
C LEU A 75 4.21 12.67 15.28
N LYS A 76 5.00 11.66 14.95
CA LYS A 76 5.16 10.47 15.80
C LYS A 76 5.75 10.85 17.17
N GLU A 77 6.83 11.64 17.21
CA GLU A 77 7.42 12.12 18.47
C GLU A 77 6.48 13.05 19.25
N SER A 78 5.51 13.64 18.57
CA SER A 78 4.41 14.40 19.19
C SER A 78 3.24 13.51 19.65
N ASN A 79 3.44 12.19 19.75
CA ASN A 79 2.48 11.18 20.19
C ASN A 79 1.25 10.97 19.28
N TYR A 80 1.33 11.34 18.00
CA TYR A 80 0.32 10.93 17.02
C TYR A 80 0.62 9.54 16.47
N LYS A 81 -0.43 8.78 16.14
CA LYS A 81 -0.31 7.58 15.30
C LYS A 81 -0.25 8.02 13.84
N VAL A 82 0.85 7.72 13.16
CA VAL A 82 1.14 8.31 11.85
C VAL A 82 1.31 7.23 10.78
N GLY A 83 0.53 7.36 9.71
CA GLY A 83 0.76 6.64 8.46
C GLY A 83 1.62 7.46 7.52
N LEU A 84 2.58 6.83 6.84
CA LEU A 84 3.41 7.45 5.82
C LEU A 84 3.31 6.65 4.51
N PHE A 85 3.01 7.34 3.41
CA PHE A 85 3.08 6.79 2.07
C PHE A 85 4.15 7.52 1.24
N THR A 86 5.12 6.78 0.70
CA THR A 86 6.19 7.32 -0.15
C THR A 86 6.47 6.42 -1.35
N SER A 87 7.02 7.00 -2.42
CA SER A 87 7.46 6.24 -3.59
C SER A 87 8.62 6.96 -4.31
N PRO A 88 9.49 6.23 -5.03
CA PRO A 88 9.58 4.76 -5.08
C PRO A 88 10.11 4.16 -3.75
N HIS A 89 10.16 2.83 -3.66
CA HIS A 89 10.89 2.12 -2.60
C HIS A 89 12.32 1.82 -3.06
N LEU A 90 13.23 1.50 -2.13
CA LEU A 90 14.61 1.13 -2.44
C LEU A 90 14.80 -0.39 -2.54
N VAL A 91 14.35 -1.16 -1.54
CA VAL A 91 14.59 -2.62 -1.50
C VAL A 91 13.30 -3.41 -1.57
N ARG A 92 12.29 -3.05 -0.77
CA ARG A 92 11.03 -3.79 -0.64
C ARG A 92 9.81 -2.90 -0.85
N PHE A 93 8.78 -3.44 -1.49
CA PHE A 93 7.52 -2.73 -1.70
C PHE A 93 6.92 -2.17 -0.41
N ASN A 94 7.04 -2.92 0.69
CA ASN A 94 6.57 -2.55 2.03
C ASN A 94 7.07 -1.18 2.50
N GLU A 95 8.26 -0.74 2.07
CA GLU A 95 8.81 0.57 2.45
C GLU A 95 7.92 1.74 2.04
N ARG A 96 7.08 1.54 1.01
CA ARG A 96 6.14 2.56 0.53
C ARG A 96 5.04 2.90 1.52
N ILE A 97 4.73 2.01 2.47
CA ILE A 97 3.64 2.19 3.42
C ILE A 97 4.20 1.89 4.80
N GLN A 98 4.22 2.89 5.67
CA GLN A 98 4.73 2.77 7.02
C GLN A 98 3.69 3.23 8.04
N ILE A 99 3.71 2.63 9.22
CA ILE A 99 2.96 3.08 10.40
C ILE A 99 3.99 3.29 11.51
N ASP A 100 4.00 4.48 12.10
CA ASP A 100 4.93 4.88 13.16
C ASP A 100 6.41 4.60 12.81
N ASN A 101 6.78 4.97 11.58
CA ASN A 101 8.11 4.79 10.96
C ASN A 101 8.55 3.32 10.79
N LYS A 102 7.60 2.38 10.77
CA LYS A 102 7.86 0.96 10.50
C LYS A 102 7.13 0.52 9.22
N PRO A 103 7.83 -0.07 8.24
CA PRO A 103 7.19 -0.67 7.07
C PRO A 103 6.12 -1.70 7.47
N VAL A 104 5.01 -1.71 6.72
CA VAL A 104 3.93 -2.68 6.95
C VAL A 104 4.38 -4.11 6.64
N SER A 105 3.73 -5.09 7.23
CA SER A 105 4.07 -6.51 7.03
C SER A 105 3.63 -7.03 5.65
N ASN A 106 4.23 -8.13 5.19
CA ASN A 106 3.78 -8.82 3.97
C ASN A 106 2.31 -9.25 4.07
N LYS A 107 1.87 -9.66 5.26
CA LYS A 107 0.47 -10.01 5.53
C LYS A 107 -0.46 -8.83 5.28
N SER A 108 -0.11 -7.65 5.81
CA SER A 108 -0.89 -6.42 5.61
C SER A 108 -0.99 -6.03 4.13
N ILE A 109 0.08 -6.20 3.35
CA ILE A 109 0.05 -5.97 1.89
C ILE A 109 -0.91 -6.95 1.20
N VAL A 110 -0.82 -8.24 1.53
CA VAL A 110 -1.70 -9.28 0.95
C VAL A 110 -3.17 -9.01 1.29
N GLU A 111 -3.47 -8.70 2.54
CA GLU A 111 -4.84 -8.40 2.99
C GLU A 111 -5.40 -7.16 2.30
N ALA A 112 -4.62 -6.08 2.20
CA ALA A 112 -5.05 -4.87 1.49
C ALA A 112 -5.29 -5.11 -0.01
N TYR A 113 -4.42 -5.91 -0.64
CA TYR A 113 -4.58 -6.30 -2.04
C TYR A 113 -5.83 -7.16 -2.27
N GLU A 114 -6.09 -8.14 -1.41
CA GLU A 114 -7.27 -8.99 -1.48
C GLU A 114 -8.55 -8.19 -1.28
N ALA A 115 -8.57 -7.25 -0.33
CA ALA A 115 -9.70 -6.34 -0.12
C ALA A 115 -10.02 -5.52 -1.39
N LEU A 116 -9.00 -4.96 -2.05
CA LEU A 116 -9.16 -4.23 -3.31
C LEU A 116 -9.66 -5.13 -4.45
N LYS A 117 -9.11 -6.35 -4.54
CA LYS A 117 -9.51 -7.32 -5.57
C LYS A 117 -10.97 -7.76 -5.41
N ASN A 118 -11.46 -7.87 -4.17
CA ASN A 118 -12.84 -8.28 -3.91
C ASN A 118 -13.87 -7.20 -4.28
N VAL A 119 -13.49 -5.92 -4.22
CA VAL A 119 -14.38 -4.82 -4.62
C VAL A 119 -14.25 -4.42 -6.08
N SER A 120 -13.17 -4.85 -6.77
CA SER A 120 -13.00 -4.59 -8.20
C SER A 120 -13.96 -5.47 -9.02
N SER A 121 -15.12 -4.93 -9.36
CA SER A 121 -16.13 -5.61 -10.18
C SER A 121 -16.04 -5.14 -11.65
N GLY A 122 -15.64 -6.05 -12.55
CA GLY A 122 -15.93 -5.95 -14.00
C GLY A 122 -14.93 -5.20 -14.91
N ASN A 123 -14.60 -5.87 -16.03
CA ASN A 123 -14.07 -5.47 -17.36
C ASN A 123 -13.43 -4.10 -17.64
N ARG A 124 -12.85 -3.40 -16.67
CA ARG A 124 -12.09 -2.17 -16.90
C ARG A 124 -10.63 -2.37 -16.54
N GLU A 125 -9.79 -2.22 -17.57
CA GLU A 125 -8.36 -2.40 -17.48
C GLU A 125 -7.70 -1.50 -16.43
N PRO A 126 -6.60 -1.98 -15.83
CA PRO A 126 -6.07 -1.48 -14.57
C PRO A 126 -5.55 -0.04 -14.70
N THR A 127 -5.74 0.76 -13.66
CA THR A 127 -5.06 2.05 -13.49
C THR A 127 -3.84 1.84 -12.58
N PHE A 128 -2.67 2.35 -12.99
CA PHE A 128 -1.62 2.77 -12.04
C PHE A 128 -1.84 4.22 -11.67
#